data_AF-A0A382UKM0-F1
#
_entry.id   AF-A0A382UKM0-F1
#
_cell.length_a   1.000
_cell.length_b   1.000
_cell.length_c   1.000
_cell.angle_alpha   90.00
_cell.angle_beta   90.00
_cell.angle_gamma   90.00
#
_symmetry.space_group_name_H-M   'P 1'
#
loop_
_entity.id
_entity.type
_entity.pdbx_description
1 polymer ?
#
loop_
_entity_poly.entity_id
_entity_poly.type
_entity_poly.pdbx_seq_one_letter_code
_entity_poly.pdbx_strand_id
1 'polypeptide(L)'
;MKIKLDYNISEPLKVGNLAIFGVSSPTNGTEQYLCLPEALDKNLVEIREVSEEGSVNDLSLHNHSSKGLLCVEGEMLSGCKQQRVLNTSVLVSPFTKITIPVSCVEAGRWSWKSNRFSSTEEMYFAKGRANMRDSVFYHSRNYGSKYSNQNKVWEDVDEKLNKMDAYSKTSSVNQAYFSKK
;
A
#
# COMPACT_ATOMS: atom_id res chain seq x y z
N MET A 1 -12.51 -14.40 25.68
CA MET A 1 -11.47 -13.46 26.13
C MET A 1 -11.98 -12.03 25.91
N LYS A 2 -12.31 -11.28 26.97
CA LYS A 2 -12.63 -9.84 26.82
C LYS A 2 -11.30 -9.09 26.86
N ILE A 3 -10.85 -8.57 25.73
CA ILE A 3 -9.70 -7.67 25.70
C ILE A 3 -10.17 -6.37 26.35
N LYS A 4 -9.64 -6.04 27.53
CA LYS A 4 -9.88 -4.77 28.19
C LYS A 4 -8.84 -3.79 27.63
N LEU A 5 -9.20 -3.10 26.55
CA LEU A 5 -8.36 -2.07 25.97
C LEU A 5 -8.47 -0.83 26.87
N ASP A 6 -7.40 -0.52 27.59
CA ASP A 6 -7.27 0.72 28.37
C ASP A 6 -6.62 1.78 27.48
N TYR A 7 -7.41 2.74 27.02
CA TYR A 7 -6.95 3.81 26.12
C TYR A 7 -7.58 5.15 26.49
N ASN A 8 -6.79 6.20 26.28
CA ASN A 8 -7.23 7.58 26.37
C ASN A 8 -7.41 8.13 24.95
N ILE A 9 -8.48 8.87 24.76
CA ILE A 9 -8.72 9.64 23.53
C ILE A 9 -8.43 11.10 23.86
N SER A 10 -7.60 11.76 23.04
CA SER A 10 -7.32 13.19 23.20
C SER A 10 -8.53 14.03 22.82
N GLU A 11 -8.54 15.28 23.26
CA GLU A 11 -9.35 16.30 22.58
C GLU A 11 -8.97 16.37 21.09
N PRO A 12 -9.93 16.68 20.19
CA PRO A 12 -9.66 16.72 18.77
C PRO A 12 -8.79 17.92 18.39
N LEU A 13 -7.73 17.66 17.61
CA LEU A 13 -7.08 18.71 16.83
C LEU A 13 -7.91 18.97 15.56
N LYS A 14 -8.47 20.18 15.42
CA LYS A 14 -9.33 20.56 14.30
C LYS A 14 -8.63 21.55 13.37
N VAL A 15 -8.62 21.23 12.07
CA VAL A 15 -8.16 22.12 11.00
C VAL A 15 -9.17 22.06 9.86
N GLY A 16 -9.93 23.15 9.65
CA GLY A 16 -11.02 23.17 8.67
C GLY A 16 -12.08 22.11 8.97
N ASN A 17 -12.37 21.25 8.00
CA ASN A 17 -13.29 20.11 8.13
C ASN A 17 -12.60 18.81 8.61
N LEU A 18 -11.32 18.86 8.99
CA LEU A 18 -10.57 17.72 9.52
C LEU A 18 -10.53 17.78 11.04
N ALA A 19 -10.87 16.66 11.70
CA ALA A 19 -10.67 16.46 13.14
C ALA A 19 -9.83 15.20 13.36
N ILE A 20 -8.74 15.34 14.11
CA ILE A 20 -7.82 14.25 14.45
C ILE A 20 -7.92 14.00 15.95
N PHE A 21 -8.14 12.74 16.33
CA PHE A 21 -8.16 12.28 17.71
C PHE A 21 -6.96 11.37 17.94
N GLY A 22 -6.11 11.71 18.90
CA GLY A 22 -5.04 10.84 19.34
C GLY A 22 -5.61 9.71 20.20
N VAL A 23 -5.18 8.47 19.93
CA VAL A 23 -5.46 7.32 20.79
C VAL A 23 -4.15 6.92 21.45
N SER A 24 -4.09 6.96 22.78
CA SER A 24 -2.94 6.55 23.57
C SER A 24 -3.33 5.50 24.59
N SER A 25 -2.37 4.74 25.10
CA SER A 25 -2.60 3.76 26.15
C SER A 25 -1.56 3.96 27.26
N PRO A 26 -1.95 3.84 28.54
CA PRO A 26 -0.97 3.84 29.63
C PRO A 26 -0.09 2.58 29.62
N THR A 27 -0.55 1.51 28.96
CA THR A 27 0.27 0.33 28.69
C THR A 27 1.16 0.57 27.46
N ASN A 28 2.47 0.62 27.68
CA ASN A 28 3.44 0.58 26.59
C ASN A 28 3.53 -0.84 26.03
N GLY A 29 3.14 -1.02 24.77
CA GLY A 29 3.49 -2.21 24.01
C GLY A 29 5.01 -2.32 23.88
N THR A 30 5.54 -3.54 23.93
CA THR A 30 6.96 -3.80 23.68
C THR A 30 7.26 -4.00 22.20
N GLU A 31 6.20 -4.22 21.40
CA GLU A 31 6.28 -4.45 19.97
C GLU A 31 6.61 -3.16 19.22
N GLN A 32 7.82 -3.10 18.67
CA GLN A 32 8.23 -2.05 17.76
C GLN A 32 8.15 -2.55 16.32
N TYR A 33 7.28 -1.93 15.53
CA TYR A 33 7.17 -2.21 14.10
C TYR A 33 7.88 -1.13 13.29
N LEU A 34 8.51 -1.53 12.18
CA LEU A 34 8.94 -0.62 11.14
C LEU A 34 7.74 -0.28 10.24
N CYS A 35 7.66 0.97 9.81
CA CYS A 35 6.79 1.39 8.72
C CYS A 35 7.49 1.11 7.39
N LEU A 36 6.72 0.77 6.35
CA LEU A 36 7.28 0.39 5.05
C LEU A 36 8.18 1.47 4.39
N PRO A 37 7.80 2.78 4.37
CA PRO A 37 8.65 3.81 3.79
C PRO A 37 10.02 3.91 4.49
N GLU A 38 10.00 3.99 5.82
CA GLU A 38 11.23 4.05 6.64
C GLU A 38 12.11 2.82 6.41
N ALA A 39 11.50 1.63 6.34
CA ALA A 39 12.24 0.39 6.17
C ALA A 39 12.91 0.28 4.79
N LEU A 40 12.24 0.73 3.73
CA LEU A 40 12.80 0.79 2.39
C LEU A 40 13.92 1.82 2.29
N ASP A 41 13.74 3.02 2.84
CA ASP A 41 14.75 4.09 2.83
C ASP A 41 16.03 3.69 3.56
N LYS A 42 15.89 2.95 4.67
CA LYS A 42 17.02 2.43 5.45
C LYS A 42 17.60 1.12 4.90
N ASN A 43 17.11 0.61 3.77
CA ASN A 43 17.48 -0.70 3.19
C ASN A 43 17.33 -1.87 4.19
N LEU A 44 16.38 -1.77 5.12
CA LEU A 44 16.03 -2.83 6.07
C LEU A 44 15.05 -3.85 5.48
N VAL A 45 14.35 -3.44 4.41
CA VAL A 45 13.41 -4.24 3.66
C VAL A 45 13.73 -4.11 2.18
N GLU A 46 13.49 -5.18 1.44
CA GLU A 46 13.59 -5.20 -0.01
C GLU A 46 12.30 -5.71 -0.63
N ILE A 47 11.80 -5.02 -1.65
CA ILE A 47 10.67 -5.47 -2.46
C ILE A 47 11.11 -5.57 -3.93
N ARG A 48 10.82 -6.71 -4.56
CA ARG A 48 11.13 -7.00 -5.96
C ARG A 48 9.95 -7.66 -6.67
N GLU A 49 10.03 -7.73 -8.00
CA GLU A 49 9.21 -8.69 -8.74
C GLU A 49 9.50 -10.12 -8.26
N VAL A 50 8.50 -11.00 -8.34
CA VAL A 50 8.65 -12.42 -7.93
C VAL A 50 9.60 -13.22 -8.84
N SER A 51 9.82 -12.75 -10.07
CA SER A 51 10.71 -13.34 -11.07
C SER A 51 11.11 -12.29 -12.11
N GLU A 52 11.97 -12.65 -13.08
CA GLU A 52 12.30 -11.77 -14.22
C GLU A 52 11.07 -11.43 -15.08
N GLU A 53 10.15 -12.37 -15.22
CA GLU A 53 8.86 -12.16 -15.90
C GLU A 53 7.91 -11.30 -15.08
N GLY A 54 7.99 -11.36 -13.75
CA GLY A 54 7.17 -10.62 -12.81
C GLY A 54 5.76 -11.20 -12.66
N SER A 55 4.99 -10.61 -11.75
CA SER A 55 3.56 -10.89 -11.59
C SER A 55 2.83 -9.57 -11.38
N VAL A 56 1.71 -9.39 -12.07
CA VAL A 56 0.88 -8.18 -11.92
C VAL A 56 0.35 -8.07 -10.48
N ASN A 57 0.03 -9.22 -9.87
CA ASN A 57 -0.70 -9.29 -8.60
C ASN A 57 0.19 -9.66 -7.40
N ASP A 58 1.47 -9.97 -7.63
CA ASP A 58 2.36 -10.51 -6.60
C ASP A 58 3.74 -9.86 -6.65
N LEU A 59 4.21 -9.39 -5.50
CA LEU A 59 5.60 -8.98 -5.31
C LEU A 59 6.27 -9.84 -4.25
N SER A 60 7.59 -9.97 -4.33
CA SER A 60 8.38 -10.55 -3.26
C SER A 60 8.82 -9.46 -2.30
N LEU A 61 8.54 -9.64 -1.01
CA LEU A 61 9.00 -8.78 0.08
C LEU A 61 9.92 -9.58 1.00
N HIS A 62 11.08 -9.02 1.31
CA HIS A 62 12.02 -9.57 2.27
C HIS A 62 12.30 -8.56 3.38
N ASN A 63 11.93 -8.91 4.61
CA ASN A 63 12.31 -8.15 5.80
C ASN A 63 13.66 -8.66 6.31
N HIS A 64 14.71 -7.85 6.17
CA HIS A 64 16.06 -8.17 6.64
C HIS A 64 16.33 -7.66 8.06
N SER A 65 15.36 -6.98 8.67
CA SER A 65 15.52 -6.40 10.00
C SER A 65 15.19 -7.38 11.11
N SER A 66 15.63 -7.03 12.32
CA SER A 66 15.25 -7.71 13.56
C SER A 66 13.89 -7.25 14.11
N LYS A 67 13.19 -6.33 13.43
CA LYS A 67 11.88 -5.80 13.84
C LYS A 67 10.77 -6.33 12.91
N GLY A 68 9.55 -6.41 13.42
CA GLY A 68 8.40 -6.67 12.56
C GLY A 68 8.17 -5.49 11.61
N LEU A 69 7.71 -5.76 10.39
CA LEU A 69 7.38 -4.74 9.39
C LEU A 69 5.86 -4.67 9.21
N LEU A 70 5.27 -3.50 9.44
CA LEU A 70 3.88 -3.23 9.10
C LEU A 70 3.83 -2.57 7.72
N CYS A 71 3.23 -3.27 6.75
CA CYS A 71 2.81 -2.69 5.48
C CYS A 71 1.30 -2.46 5.56
N VAL A 72 0.85 -1.28 5.14
CA VAL A 72 -0.55 -0.84 5.27
C VAL A 72 -1.23 -0.90 3.91
N GLU A 73 -2.49 -1.35 3.89
CA GLU A 73 -3.36 -1.29 2.70
C GLU A 73 -3.32 0.10 2.04
N GLY A 74 -3.13 0.12 0.72
CA GLY A 74 -3.10 1.36 -0.04
C GLY A 74 -1.75 2.05 -0.09
N GLU A 75 -0.71 1.52 0.59
CA GLU A 75 0.66 1.95 0.34
C GLU A 75 1.05 1.69 -1.11
N MET A 76 1.70 2.67 -1.70
CA MET A 76 2.07 2.72 -3.10
C MET A 76 3.56 2.44 -3.26
N LEU A 77 3.88 1.68 -4.30
CA LEU A 77 5.22 1.22 -4.62
C LEU A 77 5.56 1.62 -6.04
N SER A 78 6.73 2.21 -6.23
CA SER A 78 7.24 2.68 -7.52
C SER A 78 8.54 1.98 -7.89
N GLY A 79 8.77 1.78 -9.19
CA GLY A 79 9.94 1.07 -9.71
C GLY A 79 9.58 -0.10 -10.60
N CYS A 80 10.51 -1.06 -10.72
CA CYS A 80 10.35 -2.35 -11.38
C CYS A 80 9.57 -2.27 -12.70
N LYS A 81 8.62 -3.18 -12.97
CA LYS A 81 7.89 -3.20 -14.25
C LYS A 81 6.71 -2.24 -14.31
N GLN A 82 6.06 -1.98 -13.18
CA GLN A 82 4.88 -1.12 -13.04
C GLN A 82 4.81 -0.54 -11.62
N GLN A 83 4.06 0.56 -11.44
CA GLN A 83 3.65 0.98 -10.10
C GLN A 83 2.60 0.04 -9.52
N ARG A 84 2.70 -0.21 -8.22
CA ARG A 84 1.85 -1.14 -7.48
C ARG A 84 1.23 -0.48 -6.27
N VAL A 85 0.07 -0.98 -5.86
CA VAL A 85 -0.58 -0.66 -4.58
C VAL A 85 -0.76 -1.94 -3.78
N LEU A 86 -0.51 -1.90 -2.47
CA LEU A 86 -0.79 -2.99 -1.53
C LEU A 86 -2.29 -3.23 -1.36
N ASN A 87 -2.73 -4.47 -1.57
CA ASN A 87 -4.15 -4.83 -1.52
C ASN A 87 -4.72 -4.92 -0.10
N THR A 88 -3.88 -5.25 0.87
CA THR A 88 -4.26 -5.46 2.27
C THR A 88 -3.06 -5.15 3.16
N SER A 89 -3.33 -4.75 4.40
CA SER A 89 -2.26 -4.64 5.40
C SER A 89 -1.67 -6.02 5.69
N VAL A 90 -0.34 -6.07 5.82
CA VAL A 90 0.41 -7.27 6.19
C VAL A 90 1.41 -6.94 7.28
N LEU A 91 1.52 -7.82 8.27
CA LEU A 91 2.55 -7.76 9.29
C LEU A 91 3.58 -8.85 9.00
N VAL A 92 4.81 -8.45 8.70
CA VAL A 92 5.88 -9.36 8.29
C VAL A 92 6.87 -9.54 9.42
N SER A 93 7.09 -10.79 9.82
CA SER A 93 8.06 -11.14 10.86
C SER A 93 9.49 -10.71 10.50
N PRO A 94 10.37 -10.52 11.49
CA PRO A 94 11.80 -10.36 11.27
C PRO A 94 12.38 -11.45 10.37
N PHE A 95 13.40 -11.12 9.58
CA PHE A 95 14.18 -12.07 8.76
C PHE A 95 13.33 -13.00 7.87
N THR A 96 12.19 -12.52 7.40
CA THR A 96 11.22 -13.33 6.66
C THR A 96 11.04 -12.82 5.24
N LYS A 97 10.97 -13.74 4.29
CA LYS A 97 10.60 -13.49 2.90
C LYS A 97 9.19 -14.02 2.63
N ILE A 98 8.32 -13.17 2.12
CA ILE A 98 6.95 -13.51 1.74
C ILE A 98 6.60 -12.99 0.35
N THR A 99 5.49 -13.49 -0.19
CA THR A 99 4.82 -12.88 -1.34
C THR A 99 3.69 -11.98 -0.83
N ILE A 100 3.63 -10.75 -1.30
CA ILE A 100 2.57 -9.79 -0.95
C ILE A 100 1.62 -9.55 -2.11
N PRO A 101 0.30 -9.49 -1.85
CA PRO A 101 -0.71 -9.22 -2.86
C PRO A 101 -0.76 -7.73 -3.18
N VAL A 102 -0.67 -7.41 -4.46
CA VAL A 102 -0.70 -6.04 -4.98
C VAL A 102 -1.67 -5.91 -6.15
N SER A 103 -1.89 -4.68 -6.60
CA SER A 103 -2.57 -4.37 -7.85
C SER A 103 -1.75 -3.38 -8.67
N CYS A 104 -1.83 -3.47 -10.00
CA CYS A 104 -1.24 -2.51 -10.91
C CYS A 104 -2.01 -1.19 -10.93
N VAL A 105 -1.29 -0.08 -10.82
CA VAL A 105 -1.82 1.28 -10.93
C VAL A 105 -1.10 2.09 -12.04
N GLU A 106 -0.53 1.37 -13.01
CA GLU A 106 0.13 1.89 -14.22
C GLU A 106 -0.08 0.92 -15.41
N ALA A 107 -1.24 0.98 -16.06
CA ALA A 107 -1.64 0.01 -17.08
C ALA A 107 -0.73 -0.03 -18.32
N GLY A 108 -0.21 1.13 -18.73
CA GLY A 108 0.47 1.32 -20.02
C GLY A 108 1.97 1.02 -20.05
N ARG A 109 2.51 0.35 -19.02
CA ARG A 109 3.94 -0.01 -18.96
C ARG A 109 4.10 -1.46 -18.53
N TRP A 110 4.94 -2.25 -19.18
CA TRP A 110 5.42 -3.54 -18.65
C TRP A 110 6.90 -3.70 -18.98
N SER A 111 7.72 -2.85 -18.36
CA SER A 111 9.15 -2.78 -18.64
C SER A 111 9.92 -2.25 -17.44
N TRP A 112 11.14 -2.74 -17.25
CA TRP A 112 11.99 -2.43 -16.11
C TRP A 112 12.36 -0.94 -16.06
N LYS A 113 12.16 -0.31 -14.89
CA LYS A 113 12.72 1.00 -14.52
C LYS A 113 13.78 0.91 -13.43
N SER A 114 13.74 -0.13 -12.59
CA SER A 114 14.67 -0.41 -11.51
C SER A 114 14.61 -1.90 -11.15
N ASN A 115 15.57 -2.41 -10.40
CA ASN A 115 15.58 -3.82 -9.95
C ASN A 115 14.83 -4.05 -8.62
N ARG A 116 14.40 -2.98 -7.95
CA ARG A 116 13.70 -2.97 -6.67
C ARG A 116 12.65 -1.88 -6.62
N PHE A 117 11.63 -2.08 -5.81
CA PHE A 117 10.62 -1.06 -5.53
C PHE A 117 11.11 -0.10 -4.44
N SER A 118 10.61 1.13 -4.53
CA SER A 118 10.68 2.16 -3.50
C SER A 118 9.26 2.52 -3.06
N SER A 119 9.09 3.05 -1.85
CA SER A 119 7.82 3.64 -1.44
C SER A 119 7.59 4.97 -2.17
N THR A 120 6.33 5.38 -2.25
CA THR A 120 5.97 6.77 -2.60
C THR A 120 5.40 7.48 -1.39
N GLU A 121 5.46 8.81 -1.37
CA GLU A 121 4.85 9.60 -0.28
C GLU A 121 3.31 9.49 -0.30
N GLU A 122 2.75 9.28 -1.48
CA GLU A 122 1.31 9.20 -1.67
C GLU A 122 0.76 7.81 -1.37
N MET A 123 -0.41 7.78 -0.74
CA MET A 123 -1.24 6.58 -0.64
C MET A 123 -2.18 6.51 -1.85
N TYR A 124 -2.67 5.31 -2.17
CA TYR A 124 -3.75 5.16 -3.14
C TYR A 124 -5.01 5.88 -2.68
N PHE A 125 -5.76 6.51 -3.58
CA PHE A 125 -6.85 7.42 -3.20
C PHE A 125 -8.06 6.69 -2.57
N ALA A 126 -8.81 7.41 -1.73
CA ALA A 126 -9.82 6.83 -0.84
C ALA A 126 -10.89 5.98 -1.56
N LYS A 127 -11.41 6.45 -2.71
CA LYS A 127 -12.41 5.69 -3.50
C LYS A 127 -11.83 4.39 -4.05
N GLY A 128 -10.62 4.42 -4.60
CA GLY A 128 -9.93 3.24 -5.09
C GLY A 128 -9.65 2.22 -3.97
N ARG A 129 -9.20 2.68 -2.79
CA ARG A 129 -9.04 1.79 -1.63
C ARG A 129 -10.35 1.12 -1.21
N ALA A 130 -11.46 1.87 -1.20
CA ALA A 130 -12.77 1.30 -0.89
C ALA A 130 -13.16 0.18 -1.87
N ASN A 131 -13.06 0.43 -3.18
CA ASN A 131 -13.38 -0.56 -4.21
C ASN A 131 -12.43 -1.79 -4.16
N MET A 132 -11.14 -1.56 -3.88
CA MET A 132 -10.17 -2.64 -3.67
C MET A 132 -10.54 -3.50 -2.46
N ARG A 133 -10.93 -2.91 -1.33
CA ARG A 133 -11.35 -3.66 -0.14
C ARG A 133 -12.55 -4.56 -0.42
N ASP A 134 -13.53 -4.08 -1.15
CA ASP A 134 -14.70 -4.89 -1.52
C ASP A 134 -14.26 -6.11 -2.37
N SER A 135 -13.36 -5.89 -3.33
CA SER A 135 -12.80 -6.95 -4.17
C SER A 135 -11.98 -7.97 -3.36
N VAL A 136 -11.11 -7.49 -2.47
CA VAL A 136 -10.27 -8.33 -1.59
C VAL A 136 -11.13 -9.11 -0.60
N PHE A 137 -12.19 -8.51 -0.06
CA PHE A 137 -13.13 -9.20 0.82
C PHE A 137 -13.83 -10.35 0.09
N TYR A 138 -14.34 -10.08 -1.12
CA TYR A 138 -14.94 -11.10 -1.97
C TYR A 138 -13.95 -12.24 -2.28
N HIS A 139 -12.72 -11.91 -2.69
CA HIS A 139 -11.69 -12.90 -3.00
C HIS A 139 -11.30 -13.74 -1.78
N SER A 140 -11.17 -13.10 -0.61
CA SER A 140 -10.83 -13.78 0.62
C SER A 140 -11.91 -14.77 1.06
N ARG A 141 -13.18 -14.44 0.84
CA ARG A 141 -14.33 -15.29 1.17
C ARG A 141 -14.47 -16.51 0.24
N ASN A 142 -14.19 -16.32 -1.05
CA ASN A 142 -14.51 -17.33 -2.08
C ASN A 142 -13.30 -18.14 -2.56
N TYR A 143 -12.09 -17.57 -2.49
CA TYR A 143 -10.88 -18.17 -3.08
C TYR A 143 -9.69 -18.23 -2.12
N GLY A 144 -9.81 -17.66 -0.91
CA GLY A 144 -8.71 -17.63 0.06
C GLY A 144 -7.53 -16.73 -0.34
N SER A 145 -7.65 -15.95 -1.42
CA SER A 145 -6.64 -15.00 -1.87
C SER A 145 -6.98 -13.57 -1.47
N LYS A 146 -6.00 -12.68 -1.57
CA LYS A 146 -6.12 -11.25 -1.26
C LYS A 146 -6.01 -10.39 -2.51
N TYR A 147 -6.49 -10.91 -3.64
CA TYR A 147 -6.47 -10.21 -4.92
C TYR A 147 -7.62 -9.22 -5.02
N SER A 148 -7.35 -8.12 -5.72
CA SER A 148 -8.39 -7.17 -6.12
C SER A 148 -8.77 -7.40 -7.59
N ASN A 149 -9.84 -6.78 -8.06
CA ASN A 149 -10.18 -6.77 -9.48
C ASN A 149 -9.27 -5.77 -10.24
N GLN A 150 -8.28 -6.29 -10.96
CA GLN A 150 -7.29 -5.48 -11.67
C GLN A 150 -7.90 -4.52 -12.70
N ASN A 151 -8.93 -4.94 -13.44
CA ASN A 151 -9.58 -4.06 -14.41
C ASN A 151 -10.29 -2.91 -13.70
N LYS A 152 -10.93 -3.20 -12.56
CA LYS A 152 -11.59 -2.16 -11.77
C LYS A 152 -10.59 -1.14 -11.21
N VAL A 153 -9.40 -1.59 -10.81
CA VAL A 153 -8.32 -0.69 -10.39
C VAL A 153 -7.91 0.26 -11.52
N TRP A 154 -7.79 -0.23 -12.76
CA TRP A 154 -7.48 0.64 -13.90
C TRP A 154 -8.59 1.62 -14.23
N GLU A 155 -9.86 1.19 -14.20
CA GLU A 155 -11.00 2.10 -14.36
C GLU A 155 -10.98 3.22 -13.30
N ASP A 156 -10.70 2.87 -12.04
CA ASP A 156 -10.62 3.85 -10.95
C ASP A 156 -9.46 4.83 -11.17
N VAL A 157 -8.31 4.36 -11.66
CA VAL A 157 -7.16 5.22 -12.00
C VAL A 157 -7.49 6.16 -13.15
N ASP A 158 -8.12 5.67 -14.22
CA ASP A 158 -8.52 6.51 -15.35
C ASP A 158 -9.56 7.57 -14.93
N GLU A 159 -10.55 7.19 -14.11
CA GLU A 159 -11.51 8.15 -13.52
C GLU A 159 -10.77 9.21 -12.68
N LYS A 160 -9.80 8.79 -11.86
CA LYS A 160 -9.02 9.69 -11.01
C LYS A 160 -8.17 10.67 -11.84
N LEU A 161 -7.52 10.19 -12.90
CA LEU A 161 -6.73 11.02 -13.82
C LEU A 161 -7.62 12.06 -14.52
N ASN A 162 -8.75 11.63 -15.07
CA ASN A 162 -9.73 12.52 -15.73
C ASN A 162 -10.26 13.60 -14.78
N LYS A 163 -10.61 13.22 -13.55
CA LYS A 163 -11.11 14.17 -12.53
C LYS A 163 -10.07 15.22 -12.13
N MET A 164 -8.79 14.88 -12.22
CA MET A 164 -7.68 15.78 -11.89
C MET A 164 -7.14 16.53 -13.11
N ASP A 165 -7.73 16.36 -14.30
CA ASP A 165 -7.22 16.88 -15.58
C ASP A 165 -5.72 16.54 -15.78
N ALA A 166 -5.33 15.33 -15.36
CA ALA A 166 -3.95 14.89 -15.33
C ALA A 166 -3.65 13.96 -16.51
N TYR A 167 -2.74 14.39 -17.40
CA TYR A 167 -2.28 13.54 -18.49
C TYR A 167 -1.27 12.50 -18.00
N SER A 168 -1.47 11.24 -18.42
CA SER A 168 -0.51 10.16 -18.18
C SER A 168 -0.32 9.29 -19.40
N LYS A 169 0.90 9.24 -19.92
CA LYS A 169 1.26 8.35 -21.04
C LYS A 169 1.08 6.86 -20.72
N THR A 170 1.26 6.46 -19.47
CA THR A 170 1.22 5.05 -19.04
C THR A 170 0.02 4.73 -18.14
N SER A 171 -0.98 5.61 -18.06
CA SER A 171 -2.08 5.52 -17.08
C SER A 171 -1.59 5.24 -15.65
N SER A 172 -0.53 5.93 -15.22
CA SER A 172 0.02 5.88 -13.86
C SER A 172 -0.76 6.84 -12.96
N VAL A 173 -1.25 6.32 -11.83
CA VAL A 173 -2.00 7.12 -10.85
C VAL A 173 -1.18 8.30 -10.29
N ASN A 174 0.15 8.20 -10.26
CA ASN A 174 1.00 9.26 -9.70
C ASN A 174 0.87 10.60 -10.43
N GLN A 175 0.51 10.59 -11.72
CA GLN A 175 0.26 11.85 -12.44
C GLN A 175 -0.90 12.63 -11.81
N ALA A 176 -1.91 11.95 -11.26
CA ALA A 176 -3.01 12.61 -10.56
C ALA A 176 -2.58 13.36 -9.28
N TYR A 177 -1.39 13.08 -8.75
CA TYR A 177 -0.83 13.76 -7.56
C TYR A 177 0.12 14.89 -7.93
N PHE A 178 0.96 14.68 -8.95
CA PHE A 178 1.96 15.66 -9.38
C PHE A 178 1.41 16.72 -10.35
N SER A 179 0.28 16.48 -11.02
CA SER A 179 -0.35 17.45 -11.92
C SER A 179 -1.05 18.62 -11.21
N LYS A 180 -0.95 18.73 -9.88
CA LYS A 180 -1.47 19.89 -9.15
C LYS A 180 -0.70 21.16 -9.54
N LYS A 181 -1.37 22.04 -10.30
CA LYS A 181 -1.13 23.48 -10.32
C LYS A 181 -1.86 24.15 -9.17
#